data_AF-A0AAV3YCI4-F1
#
_entry.id   AF-A0AAV3YCI4-F1
#
_cell.length_a   1.000
_cell.length_b   1.000
_cell.length_c   1.000
_cell.angle_alpha   90.00
_cell.angle_beta   90.00
_cell.angle_gamma   90.00
#
_symmetry.space_group_name_H-M   'P 1'
#
loop_
_entity.id
_entity.type
_entity.pdbx_description
1 polymer ?
#
loop_
_entity_poly.entity_id
_entity_poly.type
_entity_poly.pdbx_seq_one_letter_code
_entity_poly.pdbx_strand_id
1 'polypeptide(L)'
;MIVRSRRDMIVRGRRHMTVRGRKTMIVRGERDMIERGRTDMIVRSRTDMIVRGRIDMKVRVTRDKTVRGRRDKTARRGRDMIVRGRRDITMKGISDRKARGMRDMIVRGRRDMIVRDRRHMIVRGRREMIVRGRKDLTSRGRRDRTARGRRDMTARGRRHMIVRDRRDI
;
A
#
# COMPACT_ATOMS: atom_id res chain seq x y z
N MET A 1 -9.04 -18.47 15.93
CA MET A 1 -10.23 -18.93 15.18
C MET A 1 -9.89 -19.05 13.70
N ILE A 2 -10.30 -20.13 13.06
CA ILE A 2 -10.15 -20.32 11.60
C ILE A 2 -11.54 -20.35 10.99
N VAL A 3 -11.77 -19.54 9.95
CA VAL A 3 -13.06 -19.48 9.26
C VAL A 3 -12.83 -19.65 7.76
N ARG A 4 -13.64 -20.52 7.13
CA ARG A 4 -13.57 -20.82 5.69
C ARG A 4 -14.97 -20.76 5.09
N SER A 5 -15.14 -20.06 3.97
CA SER A 5 -16.40 -20.05 3.23
C SER A 5 -16.21 -19.87 1.74
N ARG A 6 -17.15 -20.38 0.95
CA ARG A 6 -17.26 -20.09 -0.49
C ARG A 6 -18.30 -19.00 -0.79
N ARG A 7 -19.13 -18.63 0.20
CA ARG A 7 -20.14 -17.57 0.12
C ARG A 7 -19.62 -16.27 0.73
N ASP A 8 -20.44 -15.23 0.65
CA ASP A 8 -20.19 -13.98 1.34
C ASP A 8 -20.18 -14.21 2.85
N MET A 9 -19.33 -13.48 3.56
CA MET A 9 -19.12 -13.71 4.97
C MET A 9 -18.72 -12.45 5.74
N ILE A 10 -19.27 -12.35 6.94
CA ILE A 10 -18.86 -11.37 7.94
C ILE A 10 -18.23 -12.12 9.10
N VAL A 11 -16.97 -11.82 9.42
CA VAL A 11 -16.25 -12.42 10.56
C VAL A 11 -15.90 -11.33 11.55
N ARG A 12 -16.23 -11.56 12.82
CA ARG A 12 -15.85 -10.70 13.94
C ARG A 12 -15.15 -11.55 15.00
N GLY A 13 -14.07 -11.04 15.59
CA GLY A 13 -13.39 -11.75 16.67
C GLY A 13 -12.35 -10.93 17.39
N ARG A 14 -12.14 -11.21 18.68
CA ARG A 14 -11.17 -10.50 19.52
C ARG A 14 -9.80 -11.19 19.59
N ARG A 15 -9.71 -12.45 19.16
CA ARG A 15 -8.48 -13.26 19.15
C ARG A 15 -7.85 -13.32 17.75
N HIS A 16 -6.71 -14.00 17.62
CA HIS A 16 -6.07 -14.22 16.32
C HIS A 16 -7.01 -14.96 15.36
N MET A 17 -7.10 -14.47 14.13
CA MET A 17 -8.01 -15.00 13.11
C MET A 17 -7.30 -15.34 11.82
N THR A 18 -7.66 -16.49 11.25
CA THR A 18 -7.35 -16.83 9.86
C THR A 18 -8.65 -17.00 9.09
N VAL A 19 -8.89 -16.15 8.11
CA VAL A 19 -10.13 -16.15 7.31
C VAL A 19 -9.79 -16.44 5.84
N ARG A 20 -10.50 -17.40 5.24
CA ARG A 20 -10.37 -17.75 3.83
C ARG A 20 -11.72 -17.75 3.13
N GLY A 21 -11.85 -16.92 2.10
CA GLY A 21 -13.07 -16.77 1.32
C GLY A 21 -12.86 -16.80 -0.18
N ARG A 22 -13.93 -17.11 -0.93
CA ARG A 22 -13.94 -16.98 -2.40
C ARG A 22 -14.74 -15.78 -2.88
N LYS A 23 -15.86 -15.43 -2.24
CA LYS A 23 -16.64 -14.21 -2.54
C LYS A 23 -16.22 -13.04 -1.63
N THR A 24 -17.16 -12.20 -1.24
CA THR A 24 -16.96 -10.96 -0.49
C THR A 24 -16.76 -11.26 0.99
N MET A 25 -15.76 -10.64 1.60
CA MET A 25 -15.47 -10.79 3.02
C MET A 25 -15.42 -9.44 3.72
N ILE A 26 -16.05 -9.39 4.89
CA ILE A 26 -15.92 -8.30 5.83
C ILE A 26 -15.37 -8.88 7.12
N VAL A 27 -14.12 -8.55 7.45
CA VAL A 27 -13.44 -9.08 8.63
C VAL A 27 -13.05 -7.95 9.57
N ARG A 28 -13.49 -8.06 10.83
CA ARG A 28 -13.17 -7.11 11.91
C ARG A 28 -12.53 -7.85 13.07
N GLY A 29 -11.32 -7.46 13.45
CA GLY A 29 -10.61 -8.05 14.58
C GLY A 29 -9.87 -7.06 15.47
N GLU A 30 -9.58 -7.47 16.69
CA GLU A 30 -8.78 -6.67 17.62
C GLU A 30 -7.30 -7.13 17.65
N ARG A 31 -7.04 -8.41 17.39
CA ARG A 31 -5.70 -9.01 17.32
C ARG A 31 -5.29 -9.29 15.86
N ASP A 32 -4.27 -10.12 15.68
CA ASP A 32 -3.68 -10.33 14.37
C ASP A 32 -4.58 -11.14 13.46
N MET A 33 -4.56 -10.76 12.19
CA MET A 33 -5.43 -11.35 11.18
C MET A 33 -4.65 -11.75 9.94
N ILE A 34 -4.95 -12.95 9.46
CA ILE A 34 -4.52 -13.43 8.14
C ILE A 34 -5.77 -13.65 7.30
N GLU A 35 -5.87 -12.92 6.19
CA GLU A 35 -7.02 -13.03 5.28
C GLU A 35 -6.58 -13.39 3.87
N ARG A 36 -7.27 -14.37 3.29
CA ARG A 36 -7.05 -14.81 1.91
C ARG A 36 -8.37 -14.87 1.14
N GLY A 37 -8.53 -13.97 0.18
CA GLY A 37 -9.73 -13.82 -0.64
C GLY A 37 -9.47 -13.91 -2.14
N ARG A 38 -10.51 -14.24 -2.92
CA ARG A 38 -10.46 -14.18 -4.39
C ARG A 38 -11.24 -13.00 -4.97
N THR A 39 -12.23 -12.47 -4.27
CA THR A 39 -13.05 -11.34 -4.73
C THR A 39 -12.71 -10.12 -3.88
N ASP A 40 -13.68 -9.58 -3.13
CA ASP A 40 -13.56 -8.31 -2.43
C ASP A 40 -13.40 -8.49 -0.93
N MET A 41 -12.50 -7.70 -0.34
CA MET A 41 -12.20 -7.77 1.09
C MET A 41 -12.23 -6.39 1.73
N ILE A 42 -12.96 -6.29 2.84
CA ILE A 42 -12.93 -5.15 3.74
C ILE A 42 -12.43 -5.63 5.10
N VAL A 43 -11.24 -5.19 5.46
CA VAL A 43 -10.52 -5.72 6.62
C VAL A 43 -10.15 -4.61 7.59
N ARG A 44 -10.48 -4.79 8.87
CA ARG A 44 -10.18 -3.84 9.95
C ARG A 44 -9.55 -4.55 11.14
N SER A 45 -8.32 -4.17 11.51
CA SER A 45 -7.64 -4.63 12.74
C SER A 45 -7.13 -3.48 13.61
N ARG A 46 -6.97 -3.71 14.91
CA ARG A 46 -6.20 -2.87 15.85
C ARG A 46 -4.73 -3.31 16.00
N THR A 47 -4.38 -4.50 15.51
CA THR A 47 -3.02 -5.05 15.65
C THR A 47 -2.50 -5.36 14.26
N ASP A 48 -1.96 -6.54 14.00
CA ASP A 48 -1.25 -6.79 12.75
C ASP A 48 -2.12 -7.52 11.73
N MET A 49 -1.83 -7.31 10.46
CA MET A 49 -2.67 -7.85 9.39
C MET A 49 -1.91 -8.24 8.14
N ILE A 50 -2.18 -9.45 7.65
CA ILE A 50 -1.72 -9.93 6.36
C ILE A 50 -2.95 -10.22 5.49
N VAL A 51 -3.13 -9.43 4.43
CA VAL A 51 -4.23 -9.62 3.48
C VAL A 51 -3.68 -10.01 2.12
N ARG A 52 -4.21 -11.11 1.57
CA ARG A 52 -3.88 -11.59 0.23
C ARG A 52 -5.14 -11.73 -0.62
N GLY A 53 -5.20 -11.00 -1.72
CA GLY A 53 -6.39 -10.90 -2.58
C GLY A 53 -6.10 -10.96 -4.07
N ARG A 54 -7.12 -11.25 -4.88
CA ARG A 54 -7.01 -11.17 -6.34
C ARG A 54 -7.68 -9.92 -6.91
N ILE A 55 -8.86 -9.56 -6.42
CA ILE A 55 -9.61 -8.39 -6.89
C ILE A 55 -9.34 -7.24 -5.92
N ASP A 56 -10.33 -6.79 -5.13
CA ASP A 56 -10.22 -5.50 -4.47
C ASP A 56 -10.12 -5.62 -2.94
N MET A 57 -9.30 -4.73 -2.37
CA MET A 57 -9.00 -4.76 -0.93
C MET A 57 -9.04 -3.36 -0.32
N LYS A 58 -9.86 -3.21 0.72
CA LYS A 58 -9.88 -2.04 1.60
C LYS A 58 -9.42 -2.46 2.99
N VAL A 59 -8.21 -2.04 3.35
CA VAL A 59 -7.53 -2.47 4.58
C VAL A 59 -7.21 -1.29 5.49
N ARG A 60 -7.80 -1.31 6.70
CA ARG A 60 -7.51 -0.34 7.77
C ARG A 60 -6.90 -1.06 8.97
N VAL A 61 -5.79 -0.51 9.45
CA VAL A 61 -5.06 -1.05 10.60
C VAL A 61 -4.41 0.08 11.40
N THR A 62 -4.13 -0.11 12.67
CA THR A 62 -3.41 0.87 13.52
C THR A 62 -1.93 0.51 13.65
N ARG A 63 -1.61 -0.75 14.00
CA ARG A 63 -0.29 -1.39 13.87
C ARG A 63 -0.15 -2.04 12.49
N ASP A 64 0.47 -3.20 12.32
CA ASP A 64 1.13 -3.60 11.09
C ASP A 64 0.24 -4.09 9.96
N LYS A 65 0.66 -3.80 8.73
CA LYS A 65 0.06 -4.52 7.60
C LYS A 65 0.97 -4.80 6.42
N THR A 66 0.67 -5.96 5.86
CA THR A 66 1.10 -6.40 4.55
C THR A 66 -0.11 -6.71 3.69
N VAL A 67 -0.25 -5.99 2.57
CA VAL A 67 -1.33 -6.20 1.60
C VAL A 67 -0.73 -6.63 0.26
N ARG A 68 -1.10 -7.82 -0.22
CA ARG A 68 -0.64 -8.35 -1.51
C ARG A 68 -1.83 -8.72 -2.37
N GLY A 69 -1.95 -8.13 -3.56
CA GLY A 69 -2.98 -8.55 -4.50
C GLY A 69 -2.77 -8.10 -5.94
N ARG A 70 -3.63 -8.58 -6.84
CA ARG A 70 -3.49 -8.31 -8.28
C ARG A 70 -4.17 -6.99 -8.67
N ARG A 71 -5.41 -6.75 -8.26
CA ARG A 71 -6.14 -5.51 -8.54
C ARG A 71 -6.02 -4.48 -7.41
N ASP A 72 -7.11 -3.80 -7.07
CA ASP A 72 -7.08 -2.45 -6.53
C ASP A 72 -7.05 -2.48 -5.02
N LYS A 73 -6.19 -1.63 -4.47
CA LYS A 73 -5.79 -1.73 -3.07
C LYS A 73 -5.80 -0.37 -2.42
N THR A 74 -6.69 -0.23 -1.44
CA THR A 74 -6.68 0.90 -0.54
C THR A 74 -6.21 0.47 0.84
N ALA A 75 -5.15 1.10 1.30
CA ALA A 75 -4.53 0.76 2.56
C ALA A 75 -4.33 2.05 3.40
N ARG A 76 -4.96 2.10 4.60
CA ARG A 76 -4.74 3.15 5.62
C ARG A 76 -4.10 2.62 6.93
N ARG A 77 -2.99 3.22 7.42
CA ARG A 77 -2.30 2.83 8.68
C ARG A 77 -1.81 4.04 9.51
N GLY A 78 -1.68 3.86 10.82
CA GLY A 78 -0.86 4.70 11.70
C GLY A 78 0.66 4.52 11.48
N ARG A 79 1.22 3.38 11.88
CA ARG A 79 2.66 3.04 11.74
C ARG A 79 3.09 2.55 10.31
N ASP A 80 3.81 1.44 10.10
CA ASP A 80 4.41 0.87 8.84
C ASP A 80 3.54 0.08 7.82
N MET A 81 3.72 0.30 6.53
CA MET A 81 2.87 -0.35 5.52
C MET A 81 3.64 -0.96 4.37
N ILE A 82 3.36 -2.23 4.07
CA ILE A 82 3.84 -2.89 2.87
C ILE A 82 2.67 -3.20 1.95
N VAL A 83 2.66 -2.63 0.74
CA VAL A 83 1.65 -2.96 -0.28
C VAL A 83 2.33 -3.35 -1.59
N ARG A 84 1.94 -4.50 -2.14
CA ARG A 84 2.41 -5.01 -3.44
C ARG A 84 1.25 -5.34 -4.35
N GLY A 85 1.30 -4.95 -5.62
CA GLY A 85 0.33 -5.43 -6.62
C GLY A 85 0.55 -4.93 -8.04
N ARG A 86 -0.40 -5.29 -8.92
CA ARG A 86 -0.26 -5.07 -10.37
C ARG A 86 -1.06 -3.89 -10.89
N ARG A 87 -2.25 -3.62 -10.35
CA ARG A 87 -3.04 -2.42 -10.68
C ARG A 87 -2.87 -1.35 -9.61
N ASP A 88 -3.98 -0.85 -9.07
CA ASP A 88 -3.99 0.46 -8.44
C ASP A 88 -3.72 0.34 -6.95
N ILE A 89 -2.84 1.21 -6.46
CA ILE A 89 -2.40 1.22 -5.07
C ILE A 89 -2.57 2.60 -4.49
N THR A 90 -3.50 2.72 -3.54
CA THR A 90 -3.64 3.91 -2.71
C THR A 90 -3.20 3.61 -1.28
N MET A 91 -2.19 4.34 -0.81
CA MET A 91 -1.64 4.22 0.54
C MET A 91 -1.63 5.55 1.28
N LYS A 92 -2.28 5.59 2.45
CA LYS A 92 -2.33 6.77 3.34
C LYS A 92 -1.93 6.38 4.76
N GLY A 93 -1.18 7.24 5.45
CA GLY A 93 -0.73 6.96 6.82
C GLY A 93 0.32 7.94 7.33
N ILE A 94 0.75 7.78 8.58
CA ILE A 94 1.71 8.71 9.19
C ILE A 94 3.15 8.17 9.25
N SER A 95 3.37 6.86 9.35
CA SER A 95 4.73 6.30 9.36
C SER A 95 5.14 5.63 8.05
N ASP A 96 6.03 4.62 8.16
CA ASP A 96 6.93 4.18 7.11
C ASP A 96 6.22 3.33 6.07
N ARG A 97 6.70 3.40 4.82
CA ARG A 97 6.01 2.73 3.72
C ARG A 97 6.91 2.12 2.70
N LYS A 98 6.51 0.94 2.26
CA LYS A 98 7.07 0.24 1.10
C LYS A 98 5.94 -0.12 0.15
N ALA A 99 5.99 0.45 -1.04
CA ALA A 99 4.98 0.27 -2.07
C ALA A 99 5.61 -0.20 -3.37
N ARG A 100 5.08 -1.28 -3.96
CA ARG A 100 5.49 -1.75 -5.29
C ARG A 100 4.26 -2.00 -6.17
N GLY A 101 4.18 -1.26 -7.27
CA GLY A 101 3.10 -1.30 -8.26
C GLY A 101 3.62 -1.58 -9.68
N MET A 102 2.68 -1.78 -10.61
CA MET A 102 2.98 -1.83 -12.05
C MET A 102 2.16 -0.82 -12.88
N ARG A 103 1.08 -0.23 -12.34
CA ARG A 103 0.22 0.72 -13.03
C ARG A 103 0.15 2.04 -12.28
N ASP A 104 -0.82 2.21 -11.40
CA ASP A 104 -1.11 3.51 -10.81
C ASP A 104 -0.93 3.47 -9.30
N MET A 105 -0.12 4.40 -8.79
CA MET A 105 0.19 4.48 -7.37
C MET A 105 0.03 5.88 -6.81
N ILE A 106 -0.72 5.97 -5.72
CA ILE A 106 -0.85 7.18 -4.90
C ILE A 106 -0.40 6.86 -3.47
N VAL A 107 0.72 7.43 -3.06
CA VAL A 107 1.29 7.21 -1.72
C VAL A 107 1.43 8.55 -0.99
N ARG A 108 0.76 8.70 0.17
CA ARG A 108 0.74 9.97 0.94
C ARG A 108 1.14 9.82 2.41
N GLY A 109 2.33 10.27 2.80
CA GLY A 109 2.90 10.04 4.12
C GLY A 109 3.59 11.19 4.83
N ARG A 110 3.91 10.96 6.11
CA ARG A 110 4.69 11.91 6.92
C ARG A 110 6.14 11.43 7.11
N ARG A 111 6.36 10.16 7.45
CA ARG A 111 7.71 9.57 7.56
C ARG A 111 8.17 8.91 6.25
N ASP A 112 8.94 7.84 6.36
CA ASP A 112 9.86 7.39 5.32
C ASP A 112 9.12 6.54 4.30
N MET A 113 9.41 6.78 3.03
CA MET A 113 8.70 6.10 1.95
C MET A 113 9.64 5.58 0.88
N ILE A 114 9.50 4.30 0.57
CA ILE A 114 10.12 3.65 -0.57
C ILE A 114 9.01 3.22 -1.53
N VAL A 115 8.97 3.85 -2.69
CA VAL A 115 7.91 3.62 -3.69
C VAL A 115 8.54 3.26 -5.04
N ARG A 116 8.11 2.14 -5.62
CA ARG A 116 8.57 1.66 -6.93
C ARG A 116 7.39 1.36 -7.86
N ASP A 117 7.30 2.04 -8.99
CA ASP A 117 6.26 1.84 -9.99
C ASP A 117 6.81 1.75 -11.42
N ARG A 118 6.00 1.24 -12.35
CA ARG A 118 6.35 1.12 -13.78
C ARG A 118 5.60 2.10 -14.70
N ARG A 119 4.42 2.59 -14.35
CA ARG A 119 3.66 3.55 -15.16
C ARG A 119 3.53 4.88 -14.42
N HIS A 120 2.45 5.09 -13.65
CA HIS A 120 2.12 6.39 -13.08
C HIS A 120 2.20 6.37 -11.56
N MET A 121 2.91 7.33 -11.00
CA MET A 121 3.06 7.42 -9.55
C MET A 121 3.00 8.86 -9.05
N ILE A 122 2.19 9.06 -8.00
CA ILE A 122 2.14 10.28 -7.21
C ILE A 122 2.56 9.97 -5.77
N VAL A 123 3.66 10.57 -5.32
CA VAL A 123 4.16 10.44 -3.95
C VAL A 123 4.16 11.79 -3.24
N ARG A 124 3.51 11.88 -2.08
CA ARG A 124 3.54 13.07 -1.21
C ARG A 124 4.04 12.71 0.18
N GLY A 125 5.20 13.22 0.57
CA GLY A 125 5.87 12.92 1.85
C GLY A 125 6.19 14.18 2.68
N ARG A 126 6.55 14.03 3.95
CA ARG A 126 7.15 15.14 4.72
C ARG A 126 8.65 14.93 4.98
N ARG A 127 9.06 13.73 5.38
CA ARG A 127 10.46 13.37 5.66
C ARG A 127 11.13 12.74 4.44
N GLU A 128 11.68 11.53 4.59
CA GLU A 128 12.52 10.89 3.59
C GLU A 128 11.71 10.13 2.54
N MET A 129 12.12 10.27 1.28
CA MET A 129 11.49 9.56 0.18
C MET A 129 12.51 9.02 -0.81
N ILE A 130 12.42 7.72 -1.08
CA ILE A 130 13.10 7.08 -2.20
C ILE A 130 12.04 6.63 -3.19
N VAL A 131 12.04 7.26 -4.36
CA VAL A 131 11.03 7.01 -5.40
C VAL A 131 11.70 6.58 -6.69
N ARG A 132 11.23 5.47 -7.27
CA ARG A 132 11.71 4.96 -8.56
C ARG A 132 10.53 4.69 -9.48
N GLY A 133 10.42 5.43 -10.58
CA GLY A 133 9.43 5.29 -11.63
C GLY A 133 10.07 4.92 -12.98
N ARG A 134 9.26 4.46 -13.93
CA ARG A 134 9.70 4.25 -15.33
C ARG A 134 9.06 5.24 -16.31
N LYS A 135 7.75 5.51 -16.21
CA LYS A 135 7.07 6.49 -17.07
C LYS A 135 6.87 7.81 -16.35
N ASP A 136 5.79 7.95 -15.59
CA ASP A 136 5.34 9.22 -15.06
C ASP A 136 5.48 9.24 -13.55
N LEU A 137 6.29 10.18 -13.06
CA LEU A 137 6.58 10.31 -11.64
C LEU A 137 6.36 11.74 -11.18
N THR A 138 5.40 11.92 -10.27
CA THR A 138 5.25 13.15 -9.49
C THR A 138 5.61 12.90 -8.03
N SER A 139 6.57 13.65 -7.49
CA SER A 139 6.95 13.56 -6.08
C SER A 139 7.01 14.93 -5.38
N ARG A 140 6.33 15.07 -4.23
CA ARG A 140 6.27 16.33 -3.44
C ARG A 140 6.51 16.10 -1.95
N GLY A 141 7.26 16.99 -1.31
CA GLY A 141 7.70 16.77 0.07
C GLY A 141 8.64 17.83 0.60
N ARG A 142 8.97 17.75 1.89
CA ARG A 142 9.58 18.86 2.63
C ARG A 142 11.06 18.66 2.92
N ARG A 143 11.51 17.44 3.26
CA ARG A 143 12.91 17.14 3.55
C ARG A 143 13.56 16.36 2.40
N ASP A 144 14.18 15.23 2.72
CA ASP A 144 15.14 14.54 1.87
C ASP A 144 14.47 13.64 0.84
N ARG A 145 14.94 13.72 -0.40
CA ARG A 145 14.40 12.91 -1.48
C ARG A 145 15.47 12.42 -2.43
N THR A 146 15.34 11.15 -2.80
CA THR A 146 15.91 10.60 -4.03
C THR A 146 14.79 10.20 -4.98
N ALA A 147 14.75 10.80 -6.17
CA ALA A 147 13.84 10.42 -7.24
C ALA A 147 14.62 9.91 -8.46
N ARG A 148 14.23 8.75 -8.99
CA ARG A 148 14.78 8.20 -10.24
C ARG A 148 13.67 7.85 -11.22
N GLY A 149 13.83 8.26 -12.48
CA GLY A 149 12.86 8.14 -13.55
C GLY A 149 13.56 7.81 -14.87
N ARG A 150 12.77 7.49 -15.90
CA ARG A 150 13.29 7.26 -17.27
C ARG A 150 12.60 8.12 -18.34
N ARG A 151 11.48 8.76 -18.03
CA ARG A 151 10.71 9.57 -19.00
C ARG A 151 10.27 10.87 -18.35
N ASP A 152 9.07 10.90 -17.76
CA ASP A 152 8.41 12.11 -17.30
C ASP A 152 8.48 12.21 -15.79
N MET A 153 9.33 13.12 -15.29
CA MET A 153 9.50 13.34 -13.86
C MET A 153 9.27 14.78 -13.45
N THR A 154 8.46 14.95 -12.40
CA THR A 154 8.38 16.18 -11.61
C THR A 154 8.70 15.88 -10.15
N ALA A 155 9.72 16.53 -9.61
CA ALA A 155 10.08 16.44 -8.20
C ALA A 155 10.15 17.84 -7.57
N ARG A 156 9.44 18.05 -6.45
CA ARG A 156 9.42 19.33 -5.70
C ARG A 156 9.76 19.11 -4.23
N GLY A 157 10.71 19.88 -3.69
CA GLY A 157 11.28 19.73 -2.34
C GLY A 157 11.65 21.09 -1.74
N ARG A 158 11.84 21.15 -0.41
CA ARG A 158 12.28 22.37 0.28
C ARG A 158 13.70 22.31 0.85
N ARG A 159 14.29 21.12 0.99
CA ARG A 159 15.65 20.92 1.54
C ARG A 159 16.51 20.13 0.55
N HIS A 160 16.84 18.87 0.84
CA HIS A 160 17.74 18.07 0.02
C HIS A 160 16.99 17.25 -1.04
N MET A 161 17.37 17.42 -2.31
CA MET A 161 16.80 16.66 -3.42
C MET A 161 17.89 16.13 -4.34
N ILE A 162 17.85 14.82 -4.60
CA ILE A 162 18.62 14.16 -5.64
C ILE A 162 17.64 13.65 -6.69
N VAL A 163 17.75 14.16 -7.90
CA VAL A 163 16.99 13.70 -9.07
C VAL A 163 17.95 13.05 -10.05
N ARG A 164 17.68 11.82 -10.46
CA ARG A 164 18.39 11.18 -11.58
C ARG A 164 17.39 10.81 -12.65
N ASP A 165 17.54 11.44 -13.80
CA ASP A 165 16.82 11.07 -14.99
C ASP A 165 17.70 10.18 -15.87
N ARG A 166 17.08 9.24 -16.57
CA ARG A 166 17.72 8.45 -17.65
C ARG A 166 16.89 8.62 -18.92
N ARG A 167 16.53 9.85 -19.22
CA ARG A 167 16.36 10.26 -20.61
C ARG A 167 17.78 10.11 -21.20
N ASP A 168 17.92 9.25 -22.19
CA ASP A 168 19.16 9.06 -22.98
C ASP A 168 20.24 8.13 -22.36
N ILE A 169 19.93 6.82 -22.33
CA ILE A 169 20.83 5.69 -22.68
C ILE A 169 19.98 4.64 -23.40
#